data_AF-A0A815R5T0-F1
#
_entry.id   AF-A0A815R5T0-F1
#
_cell.length_a   1.000
_cell.length_b   1.000
_cell.length_c   1.000
_cell.angle_alpha   90.00
_cell.angle_beta   90.00
_cell.angle_gamma   90.00
#
_symmetry.space_group_name_H-M   'P 1'
#
loop_
_entity.id
_entity.type
_entity.pdbx_description
1 polymer ?
#
loop_
_entity_poly.entity_id
_entity_poly.type
_entity_poly.pdbx_seq_one_letter_code
_entity_poly.pdbx_strand_id
1 'polypeptide(L)'
;MTVYNTKLEELLNSQSDTWWYQKLVSCRAINSVIDIICGEVRNKLSDLFNKFSNPITFEWVIVIDNSGSMSIYENCIHEAMIIILETLQKLEFRVAVGRFGNRSEGSQVILKPFDQPLTFRVGQMVLEGLTFCESSHISTGIAAIAVYTWDHLDTTSANNVKCIVLVITNALSTELREDKDQFTKRKKAFNFSLALLHIRSKSLGDKMKDLDSSLKQVSDNLCLSIDPYDASLKRLSNSTSSLLISAFQKMIQSIYRSSTSTLSKVTNNNENLKNEGKSILFCLKNEKLDCT
;
A
#
# COMPACT_ATOMS: atom_id res chain seq x y z
N MET A 1 27.53 -27.93 13.05
CA MET A 1 26.76 -26.69 12.79
C MET A 1 25.34 -26.72 13.35
N THR A 2 24.77 -27.88 13.68
CA THR A 2 23.36 -28.02 14.10
C THR A 2 23.07 -27.70 15.59
N VAL A 3 24.08 -27.79 16.46
CA VAL A 3 23.91 -27.64 17.93
C VAL A 3 23.86 -26.18 18.40
N TYR A 4 24.35 -25.23 17.59
CA TYR A 4 24.30 -23.80 17.91
C TYR A 4 22.91 -23.17 17.68
N ASN A 5 22.11 -23.71 16.76
CA ASN A 5 20.77 -23.20 16.47
C ASN A 5 19.79 -23.52 17.60
N THR A 6 19.86 -24.71 18.19
CA THR A 6 18.92 -25.14 19.25
C THR A 6 19.10 -24.31 20.54
N LYS A 7 20.34 -23.97 20.89
CA LYS A 7 20.64 -23.17 22.09
C LYS A 7 20.26 -21.69 21.92
N LEU A 8 20.29 -21.17 20.70
CA LEU A 8 19.82 -19.82 20.37
C LEU A 8 18.29 -19.76 20.37
N GLU A 9 17.61 -20.78 19.87
CA GLU A 9 16.15 -20.90 19.96
C GLU A 9 15.66 -21.07 21.41
N GLU A 10 16.39 -21.82 22.25
CA GLU A 10 16.08 -21.95 23.68
C GLU A 10 16.33 -20.65 24.46
N LEU A 11 17.43 -19.93 24.17
CA LEU A 11 17.70 -18.62 24.77
C LEU A 11 16.68 -17.55 24.32
N LEU A 12 16.26 -17.57 23.06
CA LEU A 12 15.23 -16.66 22.52
C LEU A 12 13.82 -16.98 23.04
N ASN A 13 13.51 -18.25 23.32
CA ASN A 13 12.27 -18.64 23.98
C ASN A 13 12.27 -18.35 25.50
N SER A 14 13.43 -18.12 26.10
CA SER A 14 13.57 -17.85 27.55
C SER A 14 13.43 -16.36 27.93
N GLN A 15 13.44 -15.43 26.98
CA GLN A 15 13.17 -14.01 27.24
C GLN A 15 11.68 -13.69 27.07
N SER A 16 10.87 -14.24 27.97
CA SER A 16 9.43 -13.94 28.08
C SER A 16 9.14 -12.65 28.85
N ASP A 17 10.02 -11.65 28.80
CA ASP A 17 9.73 -10.28 29.23
C ASP A 17 9.03 -9.50 28.11
N THR A 18 7.93 -10.10 27.61
CA THR A 18 6.90 -9.53 26.71
C THR A 18 7.43 -8.57 25.65
N TRP A 19 7.59 -9.08 24.42
CA TRP A 19 7.97 -8.32 23.23
C TRP A 19 7.24 -6.98 23.12
N TRP A 20 7.96 -5.92 22.71
CA TRP A 20 7.43 -4.57 22.56
C TRP A 20 6.18 -4.53 21.66
N TYR A 21 6.21 -5.31 20.57
CA TYR A 21 5.06 -5.49 19.70
C TYR A 21 3.83 -5.98 20.48
N GLN A 22 3.97 -7.08 21.23
CA GLN A 22 2.86 -7.65 22.01
C GLN A 22 2.31 -6.67 23.06
N LYS A 23 3.20 -5.94 23.75
CA LYS A 23 2.81 -4.93 24.75
C LYS A 23 1.94 -3.83 24.13
N LEU A 24 2.36 -3.31 22.97
CA LEU A 24 1.65 -2.25 22.28
C LEU A 24 0.34 -2.74 21.66
N VAL A 25 0.31 -3.94 21.06
CA VAL A 25 -0.93 -4.56 20.57
C VAL A 25 -1.92 -4.81 21.70
N SER A 26 -1.45 -5.13 22.90
CA SER A 26 -2.32 -5.32 24.08
C SER A 26 -2.83 -4.01 24.68
N CYS A 27 -2.36 -2.85 24.21
CA CYS A 27 -2.79 -1.56 24.72
C CYS A 27 -4.25 -1.26 24.32
N ARG A 28 -5.09 -0.94 25.30
CA ARG A 28 -6.51 -0.65 25.09
C ARG A 28 -6.74 0.55 24.16
N ALA A 29 -5.90 1.58 24.28
CA ALA A 29 -6.02 2.79 23.45
C ALA A 29 -5.74 2.46 21.97
N ILE A 30 -4.69 1.69 21.69
CA ILE A 30 -4.33 1.24 20.34
C ILE A 30 -5.45 0.35 19.77
N ASN A 31 -5.93 -0.62 20.55
CA ASN A 31 -7.05 -1.47 20.12
C ASN A 31 -8.31 -0.67 19.78
N SER A 32 -8.67 0.33 20.60
CA SER A 32 -9.82 1.18 20.32
C SER A 32 -9.69 1.94 19.00
N VAL A 33 -8.49 2.41 18.67
CA VAL A 33 -8.22 3.09 17.38
C VAL A 33 -8.38 2.10 16.22
N ILE A 34 -7.77 0.92 16.35
CA ILE A 34 -7.86 -0.15 15.35
C ILE A 34 -9.32 -0.54 15.09
N ASP A 35 -10.13 -0.71 16.15
CA ASP A 35 -11.53 -1.12 16.03
C ASP A 35 -12.38 -0.05 15.33
N ILE A 36 -12.12 1.25 15.59
CA ILE A 36 -12.77 2.36 14.88
C ILE A 36 -12.45 2.30 13.38
N ILE A 37 -11.17 2.15 13.02
CA ILE A 37 -10.76 2.05 11.61
C ILE A 37 -11.41 0.85 10.95
N CYS A 38 -11.37 -0.31 11.61
CA CYS A 38 -11.96 -1.55 11.09
C CYS A 38 -13.47 -1.39 10.87
N GLY A 39 -14.19 -0.76 11.80
CA GLY A 39 -15.62 -0.49 11.67
C GLY A 39 -15.94 0.39 10.45
N GLU A 40 -15.21 1.50 10.28
CA GLU A 40 -15.41 2.39 9.13
C GLU A 40 -15.10 1.72 7.78
N VAL A 41 -14.02 0.93 7.73
CA VAL A 41 -13.62 0.23 6.51
C VAL A 41 -14.57 -0.91 6.18
N ARG A 42 -14.98 -1.73 7.16
CA ARG A 42 -15.92 -2.85 6.94
C ARG A 42 -17.27 -2.39 6.43
N ASN A 43 -17.79 -1.26 6.94
CA ASN A 43 -19.04 -0.69 6.43
C ASN A 43 -18.95 -0.40 4.92
N LYS A 44 -17.82 0.16 4.47
CA LYS A 44 -17.59 0.46 3.05
C LYS A 44 -17.27 -0.79 2.21
N LEU A 45 -16.60 -1.80 2.79
CA LEU A 45 -16.38 -3.09 2.13
C LEU A 45 -17.68 -3.84 1.88
N SER A 46 -18.60 -3.83 2.85
CA SER A 46 -19.92 -4.46 2.70
C SER A 46 -20.67 -3.88 1.50
N ASP A 47 -20.72 -2.54 1.38
CA ASP A 47 -21.33 -1.87 0.23
C ASP A 47 -20.69 -2.25 -1.11
N LEU A 48 -19.37 -2.48 -1.11
CA LEU A 48 -18.62 -2.89 -2.29
C LEU A 48 -18.95 -4.34 -2.67
N PHE A 49 -18.82 -5.28 -1.74
CA PHE A 49 -19.03 -6.71 -1.99
C PHE A 49 -20.48 -7.03 -2.34
N ASN A 50 -21.45 -6.26 -1.83
CA ASN A 50 -22.85 -6.39 -2.23
C ASN A 50 -23.10 -5.96 -3.70
N LYS A 51 -22.22 -5.16 -4.30
CA LYS A 51 -22.38 -4.65 -5.67
C LYS A 51 -21.58 -5.42 -6.72
N PHE A 52 -20.54 -6.15 -6.31
CA PHE A 52 -19.63 -6.86 -7.21
C PHE A 52 -19.69 -8.36 -6.95
N SER A 53 -20.00 -9.12 -8.00
CA SER A 53 -20.10 -10.59 -7.94
C SER A 53 -18.74 -11.30 -7.93
N ASN A 54 -17.68 -10.63 -8.39
CA ASN A 54 -16.32 -11.19 -8.40
C ASN A 54 -15.60 -10.85 -7.09
N PRO A 55 -14.85 -11.80 -6.50
CA PRO A 55 -14.04 -11.55 -5.32
C PRO A 55 -12.94 -10.53 -5.66
N ILE A 56 -12.91 -9.43 -4.91
CA ILE A 56 -11.87 -8.40 -4.99
C ILE A 56 -10.92 -8.62 -3.82
N THR A 57 -9.63 -8.72 -4.10
CA THR A 57 -8.59 -8.85 -3.08
C THR A 57 -7.81 -7.56 -2.93
N PHE A 58 -7.36 -7.29 -1.71
CA PHE A 58 -6.58 -6.11 -1.37
C PHE A 58 -5.20 -6.55 -0.87
N GLU A 59 -4.16 -5.99 -1.49
CA GLU A 59 -2.77 -6.30 -1.18
C GLU A 59 -2.02 -5.02 -0.81
N TRP A 60 -1.42 -5.04 0.39
CA TRP A 60 -0.72 -3.90 0.96
C TRP A 60 0.76 -4.21 1.11
N VAL A 61 1.59 -3.37 0.54
CA VAL A 61 3.04 -3.39 0.76
C VAL A 61 3.39 -2.17 1.57
N ILE A 62 3.82 -2.38 2.81
CA ILE A 62 4.30 -1.30 3.68
C ILE A 62 5.80 -1.21 3.53
N VAL A 63 6.29 -0.01 3.22
CA VAL A 63 7.67 0.24 2.85
C VAL A 63 8.24 1.33 3.76
N ILE A 64 9.20 0.98 4.61
CA ILE A 64 9.75 1.89 5.61
C ILE A 64 11.12 2.42 5.15
N ASP A 65 11.27 3.74 5.20
CA ASP A 65 12.56 4.40 5.02
C ASP A 65 13.48 4.08 6.20
N ASN A 66 14.56 3.37 5.94
CA ASN A 66 15.53 2.93 6.94
C ASN A 66 16.71 3.90 7.06
N SER A 67 16.51 5.17 6.66
CA SER A 67 17.58 6.16 6.71
C SER A 67 17.89 6.67 8.12
N GLY A 68 19.13 7.18 8.28
CA GLY A 68 19.61 7.83 9.50
C GLY A 68 18.64 8.86 10.09
N SER A 69 18.00 9.64 9.25
CA SER A 69 17.09 10.71 9.68
C SER A 69 15.77 10.23 10.28
N MET A 70 15.44 8.95 10.11
CA MET A 70 14.23 8.32 10.67
C MET A 70 14.42 7.87 12.12
N SER A 71 15.67 7.67 12.57
CA SER A 71 16.01 7.16 13.92
C SER A 71 15.36 7.95 15.05
N ILE A 72 15.31 9.27 14.96
CA ILE A 72 14.70 10.14 15.98
C ILE A 72 13.17 10.00 16.07
N TYR A 73 12.55 9.28 15.13
CA TYR A 73 11.11 9.03 15.05
C TYR A 73 10.75 7.57 15.27
N GLU A 74 11.70 6.72 15.70
CA GLU A 74 11.54 5.28 15.86
C GLU A 74 10.25 4.89 16.60
N ASN A 75 10.00 5.46 17.79
CA ASN A 75 8.79 5.16 18.57
C ASN A 75 7.50 5.49 17.81
N CYS A 76 7.47 6.63 17.11
CA CYS A 76 6.32 7.04 16.31
C CYS A 76 6.09 6.09 15.12
N ILE A 77 7.18 5.66 14.47
CA ILE A 77 7.14 4.68 13.39
C ILE A 77 6.62 3.34 13.91
N HIS A 78 7.12 2.86 15.05
CA HIS A 78 6.68 1.60 15.67
C HIS A 78 5.19 1.62 16.02
N GLU A 79 4.70 2.68 16.65
CA GLU A 79 3.28 2.84 16.95
C GLU A 79 2.41 2.86 15.69
N ALA A 80 2.82 3.63 14.67
CA ALA A 80 2.11 3.68 13.39
C ALA A 80 2.07 2.30 12.73
N MET A 81 3.21 1.60 12.70
CA MET A 81 3.33 0.26 12.13
C MET A 81 2.40 -0.73 12.81
N ILE A 82 2.26 -0.68 14.13
CA ILE A 82 1.37 -1.57 14.86
C ILE A 82 -0.09 -1.28 14.51
N ILE A 83 -0.51 -0.01 14.51
CA ILE A 83 -1.87 0.37 14.13
C ILE A 83 -2.19 -0.11 12.72
N ILE A 84 -1.27 0.10 11.77
CA ILE A 84 -1.43 -0.31 10.37
C ILE A 84 -1.52 -1.83 10.26
N LEU A 85 -0.53 -2.56 10.79
CA LEU A 85 -0.43 -4.01 10.64
C LEU A 85 -1.62 -4.74 11.26
N GLU A 86 -2.00 -4.38 12.49
CA GLU A 86 -3.11 -5.00 13.19
C GLU A 86 -4.46 -4.66 12.54
N THR A 87 -4.60 -3.44 12.02
CA THR A 87 -5.80 -3.03 11.26
C THR A 87 -5.93 -3.85 9.97
N LEU A 88 -4.86 -3.95 9.18
CA LEU A 88 -4.86 -4.72 7.93
C LEU A 88 -5.10 -6.21 8.20
N GLN A 89 -4.53 -6.75 9.28
CA GLN A 89 -4.78 -8.14 9.69
C GLN A 89 -6.23 -8.38 10.12
N LYS A 90 -6.82 -7.51 10.95
CA LYS A 90 -8.24 -7.62 11.34
C LYS A 90 -9.19 -7.46 10.16
N LEU A 91 -8.78 -6.71 9.13
CA LEU A 91 -9.52 -6.57 7.87
C LEU A 91 -9.27 -7.74 6.90
N GLU A 92 -8.44 -8.72 7.28
CA GLU A 92 -8.10 -9.90 6.48
C GLU A 92 -7.44 -9.54 5.13
N PHE A 93 -6.72 -8.42 5.09
CA PHE A 93 -5.96 -8.02 3.91
C PHE A 93 -4.60 -8.71 3.87
N ARG A 94 -4.11 -9.02 2.66
CA ARG A 94 -2.73 -9.52 2.49
C ARG A 94 -1.78 -8.36 2.69
N VAL A 95 -0.80 -8.53 3.58
CA VAL A 95 0.18 -7.50 3.91
C VAL A 95 1.60 -8.03 3.76
N ALA A 96 2.46 -7.27 3.08
CA ALA A 96 3.90 -7.44 3.07
C ALA A 96 4.55 -6.20 3.70
N VAL A 97 5.71 -6.39 4.31
CA VAL A 97 6.50 -5.33 4.91
C VAL A 97 7.92 -5.42 4.40
N GLY A 98 8.43 -4.30 3.90
CA GLY A 98 9.83 -4.15 3.52
C GLY A 98 10.42 -2.86 4.05
N ARG A 99 11.74 -2.82 4.09
CA ARG A 99 12.50 -1.59 4.35
C ARG A 99 13.38 -1.27 3.16
N PHE A 100 13.69 0.01 2.98
CA PHE A 100 14.66 0.46 1.99
C PHE A 100 15.66 1.44 2.62
N GLY A 101 16.88 1.40 2.12
CA GLY A 101 17.94 2.32 2.52
C GLY A 101 18.86 2.64 1.35
N ASN A 102 20.15 2.31 1.48
CA ASN A 102 21.18 2.45 0.44
C ASN A 102 20.80 1.70 -0.85
N ARG A 103 21.38 2.05 -2.00
CA ARG A 103 21.14 1.33 -3.27
C ARG A 103 21.75 -0.08 -3.35
N SER A 104 22.55 -0.48 -2.37
CA SER A 104 23.23 -1.78 -2.34
C SER A 104 22.30 -2.94 -2.01
N GLU A 105 22.61 -4.11 -2.55
CA GLU A 105 22.00 -5.37 -2.12
C GLU A 105 22.09 -5.53 -0.60
N GLY A 106 20.98 -5.87 0.05
CA GLY A 106 20.87 -5.95 1.51
C GLY A 106 20.31 -4.71 2.21
N SER A 107 20.16 -3.60 1.49
CA SER A 107 19.47 -2.39 1.99
C SER A 107 18.01 -2.31 1.53
N GLN A 108 17.58 -3.14 0.59
CA GLN A 108 16.16 -3.42 0.31
C GLN A 108 15.84 -4.82 0.82
N VAL A 109 15.03 -4.90 1.87
CA VAL A 109 14.78 -6.18 2.56
C VAL A 109 13.30 -6.35 2.81
N ILE A 110 12.77 -7.51 2.46
CA ILE A 110 11.44 -7.95 2.91
C ILE A 110 11.56 -8.48 4.34
N LEU A 111 10.90 -7.79 5.26
CA LEU A 111 10.83 -8.17 6.66
C LEU A 111 9.68 -9.16 6.91
N LYS A 112 8.63 -9.07 6.10
CA LYS A 112 7.47 -9.96 6.13
C LYS A 112 6.89 -10.11 4.72
N PRO A 113 6.91 -11.29 4.08
CA PRO A 113 6.19 -11.52 2.82
C PRO A 113 4.68 -11.67 3.04
N PHE A 114 3.90 -11.67 1.94
CA PHE A 114 2.44 -11.79 1.99
C PHE A 114 1.97 -13.07 2.70
N ASP A 115 2.61 -14.19 2.39
CA ASP A 115 2.16 -15.52 2.82
C ASP A 115 2.59 -15.87 4.25
N GLN A 116 3.42 -15.02 4.87
CA GLN A 116 3.77 -15.19 6.29
C GLN A 116 2.65 -14.61 7.16
N PRO A 117 2.02 -15.39 8.06
CA PRO A 117 1.05 -14.87 9.00
C PRO A 117 1.65 -13.83 9.94
N LEU A 118 0.90 -12.77 10.26
CA LEU A 118 1.30 -11.80 11.26
C LEU A 118 1.07 -12.38 12.66
N THR A 119 2.16 -12.76 13.33
CA THR A 119 2.18 -13.18 14.73
C THR A 119 2.95 -12.14 15.55
N PHE A 120 2.86 -12.18 16.88
CA PHE A 120 3.67 -11.29 17.72
C PHE A 120 5.17 -11.40 17.44
N ARG A 121 5.65 -12.60 17.06
CA ARG A 121 7.06 -12.83 16.71
C ARG A 121 7.43 -12.12 15.43
N VAL A 122 6.60 -12.29 14.41
CA VAL A 122 6.81 -11.66 13.09
C VAL A 122 6.71 -10.14 13.23
N GLY A 123 5.74 -9.65 14.01
CA GLY A 123 5.61 -8.23 14.32
C GLY A 123 6.86 -7.68 15.00
N GLN A 124 7.39 -8.38 16.01
CA GLN A 124 8.63 -7.99 16.69
C GLN A 124 9.82 -7.99 15.73
N MET A 125 9.98 -9.02 14.89
CA MET A 125 11.05 -9.10 13.88
C MET A 125 10.96 -7.97 12.85
N VAL A 126 9.75 -7.55 12.47
CA VAL A 126 9.55 -6.39 11.59
C VAL A 126 10.09 -5.12 12.25
N LEU A 127 9.80 -4.88 13.54
CA LEU A 127 10.30 -3.70 14.24
C LEU A 127 11.82 -3.74 14.40
N GLU A 128 12.38 -4.88 14.84
CA GLU A 128 13.83 -5.06 15.02
C GLU A 128 14.62 -5.00 13.71
N GLY A 129 13.96 -5.28 12.58
CA GLY A 129 14.55 -5.15 11.25
C GLY A 129 14.83 -3.70 10.82
N LEU A 130 14.29 -2.71 11.53
CA LEU A 130 14.46 -1.29 11.24
C LEU A 130 15.67 -0.74 12.01
N THR A 131 16.79 -0.58 11.31
CA THR A 131 18.07 -0.15 11.91
C THR A 131 18.32 1.35 11.81
N PHE A 132 17.60 2.06 10.94
CA PHE A 132 17.69 3.50 10.71
C PHE A 132 19.12 4.02 10.56
N CYS A 133 19.97 3.31 9.81
CA CYS A 133 21.39 3.63 9.66
C CYS A 133 21.83 3.77 8.19
N GLU A 134 20.88 3.91 7.26
CA GLU A 134 21.15 3.90 5.82
C GLU A 134 20.87 5.28 5.16
N SER A 135 21.08 5.36 3.85
CA SER A 135 20.64 6.49 3.00
C SER A 135 19.17 6.31 2.58
N SER A 136 18.54 7.33 1.97
CA SER A 136 17.13 7.23 1.50
C SER A 136 17.05 7.18 -0.03
N HIS A 137 16.60 6.05 -0.57
CA HIS A 137 16.36 5.82 -2.01
C HIS A 137 14.97 5.25 -2.26
N ILE A 138 13.96 6.14 -2.26
CA ILE A 138 12.55 5.75 -2.21
C ILE A 138 12.10 5.08 -3.52
N SER A 139 12.44 5.63 -4.69
CA SER A 139 11.99 5.09 -5.99
C SER A 139 12.60 3.72 -6.25
N THR A 140 13.91 3.59 -5.98
CA THR A 140 14.64 2.33 -6.12
C THR A 140 14.15 1.30 -5.10
N GLY A 141 13.95 1.71 -3.85
CA GLY A 141 13.46 0.85 -2.78
C GLY A 141 12.07 0.28 -3.05
N ILE A 142 11.10 1.14 -3.41
CA ILE A 142 9.74 0.71 -3.74
C ILE A 142 9.77 -0.25 -4.93
N ALA A 143 10.57 0.03 -5.96
CA ALA A 143 10.65 -0.82 -7.13
C ALA A 143 11.18 -2.23 -6.80
N ALA A 144 12.28 -2.31 -6.04
CA ALA A 144 12.87 -3.58 -5.65
C ALA A 144 11.90 -4.41 -4.80
N ILE A 145 11.22 -3.76 -3.84
CA ILE A 145 10.23 -4.42 -2.98
C ILE A 145 9.01 -4.86 -3.81
N ALA A 146 8.49 -4.00 -4.69
CA ALA A 146 7.34 -4.32 -5.54
C ALA A 146 7.61 -5.51 -6.47
N VAL A 147 8.80 -5.56 -7.09
CA VAL A 147 9.26 -6.72 -7.89
C VAL A 147 9.22 -7.96 -7.03
N TYR A 148 9.86 -7.94 -5.85
CA TYR A 148 9.92 -9.12 -4.99
C TYR A 148 8.53 -9.58 -4.54
N THR A 149 7.61 -8.65 -4.23
CA THR A 149 6.28 -8.99 -3.71
C THR A 149 5.29 -9.42 -4.78
N TRP A 150 5.38 -8.86 -5.99
CA TRP A 150 4.36 -9.02 -7.05
C TRP A 150 4.86 -9.69 -8.33
N ASP A 151 6.02 -10.32 -8.31
CA ASP A 151 6.55 -11.11 -9.44
C ASP A 151 5.55 -12.17 -9.96
N HIS A 152 4.60 -12.59 -9.09
CA HIS A 152 3.57 -13.58 -9.37
C HIS A 152 2.26 -13.02 -9.96
N LEU A 153 2.09 -11.70 -10.07
CA LEU A 153 0.85 -11.12 -10.59
C LEU A 153 0.84 -11.12 -12.12
N ASP A 154 0.18 -12.12 -12.71
CA ASP A 154 -0.17 -12.09 -14.13
C ASP A 154 -1.14 -10.92 -14.45
N THR A 155 -1.01 -10.36 -15.66
CA THR A 155 -1.83 -9.24 -16.15
C THR A 155 -3.34 -9.47 -16.07
N THR A 156 -3.79 -10.73 -16.06
CA THR A 156 -5.20 -11.15 -15.96
C THR A 156 -5.76 -11.00 -14.52
N SER A 157 -4.91 -11.15 -13.50
CA SER A 157 -5.27 -11.02 -12.07
C SER A 157 -5.36 -9.55 -11.62
N ALA A 158 -4.73 -8.64 -12.36
CA ALA A 158 -4.63 -7.21 -12.03
C ALA A 158 -5.98 -6.48 -11.93
N ASN A 159 -7.06 -7.04 -12.49
CA ASN A 159 -8.40 -6.43 -12.41
C ASN A 159 -9.08 -6.68 -11.05
N ASN A 160 -8.81 -7.83 -10.42
CA ASN A 160 -9.46 -8.21 -9.15
C ASN A 160 -8.55 -7.96 -7.93
N VAL A 161 -7.24 -7.87 -8.13
CA VAL A 161 -6.27 -7.50 -7.10
C VAL A 161 -6.11 -5.97 -7.07
N LYS A 162 -6.22 -5.36 -5.90
CA LYS A 162 -5.94 -3.94 -5.68
C LYS A 162 -4.70 -3.78 -4.80
N CYS A 163 -3.65 -3.27 -5.42
CA CYS A 163 -2.34 -3.09 -4.82
C CYS A 163 -2.20 -1.69 -4.24
N ILE A 164 -1.79 -1.59 -2.97
CA ILE A 164 -1.32 -0.35 -2.34
C ILE A 164 0.12 -0.52 -1.91
N VAL A 165 0.94 0.49 -2.20
CA VAL A 165 2.22 0.70 -1.52
C VAL A 165 2.06 1.84 -0.52
N LEU A 166 2.24 1.57 0.77
CA LEU A 166 2.28 2.59 1.82
C LEU A 166 3.72 2.85 2.22
N VAL A 167 4.21 4.05 1.96
CA VAL A 167 5.58 4.47 2.30
C VAL A 167 5.56 5.26 3.61
N ILE A 168 6.48 4.94 4.53
CA ILE A 168 6.72 5.72 5.75
C ILE A 168 8.10 6.36 5.63
N THR A 169 8.17 7.69 5.61
CA THR A 169 9.41 8.45 5.46
C THR A 169 9.27 9.86 6.04
N ASN A 170 10.37 10.51 6.38
CA ASN A 170 10.44 11.89 6.84
C ASN A 170 10.92 12.88 5.76
N ALA A 171 11.25 12.41 4.56
CA ALA A 171 11.80 13.22 3.50
C ALA A 171 11.43 12.69 2.10
N LEU A 172 11.54 13.55 1.09
CA LEU A 172 11.65 13.08 -0.29
C LEU A 172 13.12 12.91 -0.65
N SER A 173 13.49 11.70 -1.03
CA SER A 173 14.72 11.49 -1.79
C SER A 173 14.68 12.33 -3.08
N THR A 174 15.81 12.95 -3.44
CA THR A 174 15.98 13.65 -4.73
C THR A 174 15.69 12.70 -5.90
N GLU A 175 15.89 11.40 -5.69
CA GLU A 175 15.59 10.33 -6.63
C GLU A 175 14.15 10.34 -7.13
N LEU A 176 13.15 10.61 -6.28
CA LEU A 176 11.75 10.68 -6.74
C LEU A 176 11.49 11.87 -7.68
N ARG A 177 12.28 12.95 -7.55
CA ARG A 177 12.18 14.13 -8.43
C ARG A 177 12.91 13.88 -9.75
N GLU A 178 14.10 13.31 -9.67
CA GLU A 178 14.96 13.03 -10.84
C GLU A 178 14.45 11.87 -11.68
N ASP A 179 13.84 10.86 -11.06
CA ASP A 179 13.43 9.60 -11.70
C ASP A 179 11.91 9.40 -11.78
N LYS A 180 11.16 10.51 -11.80
CA LYS A 180 9.69 10.52 -11.80
C LYS A 180 9.08 9.67 -12.92
N ASP A 181 9.69 9.67 -14.11
CA ASP A 181 9.19 8.93 -15.27
C ASP A 181 9.36 7.42 -15.11
N GLN A 182 10.51 6.94 -14.62
CA GLN A 182 10.69 5.51 -14.36
C GLN A 182 9.81 5.06 -13.20
N PHE A 183 9.70 5.86 -12.14
CA PHE A 183 8.79 5.57 -11.04
C PHE A 183 7.35 5.41 -11.53
N THR A 184 6.89 6.31 -12.40
CA THR A 184 5.55 6.25 -12.99
C THR A 184 5.37 5.01 -13.88
N LYS A 185 6.39 4.63 -14.67
CA LYS A 185 6.36 3.39 -15.47
C LYS A 185 6.24 2.15 -14.58
N ARG A 186 7.03 2.06 -13.51
CA ARG A 186 6.99 0.94 -12.55
C ARG A 186 5.65 0.85 -11.83
N LYS A 187 5.13 1.99 -11.38
CA LYS A 187 3.77 2.08 -10.79
C LYS A 187 2.69 1.56 -11.72
N LYS A 188 2.76 1.87 -13.02
CA LYS A 188 1.84 1.34 -14.03
C LYS A 188 2.03 -0.16 -14.25
N ALA A 189 3.28 -0.64 -14.28
CA ALA A 189 3.59 -2.05 -14.48
C ALA A 189 2.97 -2.94 -13.38
N PHE A 190 3.07 -2.52 -12.13
CA PHE A 190 2.52 -3.25 -10.98
C PHE A 190 1.10 -2.82 -10.58
N ASN A 191 0.50 -1.85 -11.30
CA ASN A 191 -0.84 -1.31 -11.06
C ASN A 191 -1.15 -0.97 -9.59
N PHE A 192 -0.19 -0.37 -8.87
CA PHE A 192 -0.39 0.00 -7.46
C PHE A 192 -0.76 1.48 -7.27
N SER A 193 -1.55 1.74 -6.24
CA SER A 193 -1.75 3.08 -5.68
C SER A 193 -0.67 3.39 -4.64
N LEU A 194 -0.16 4.61 -4.62
CA LEU A 194 0.87 5.00 -3.65
C LEU A 194 0.25 5.81 -2.52
N ALA A 195 0.39 5.35 -1.29
CA ALA A 195 0.10 6.10 -0.07
C ALA A 195 1.39 6.50 0.63
N LEU A 196 1.39 7.65 1.30
CA LEU A 196 2.53 8.19 2.01
C LEU A 196 2.14 8.65 3.40
N LEU A 197 2.82 8.09 4.39
CA LEU A 197 2.86 8.58 5.75
C LEU A 197 4.14 9.37 5.94
N HIS A 198 4.02 10.70 5.85
CA HIS A 198 5.13 11.62 5.94
C HIS A 198 5.35 12.06 7.40
N ILE A 199 6.51 11.81 7.97
CA ILE A 199 6.86 12.27 9.33
C ILE A 199 7.57 13.62 9.22
N ARG A 200 6.89 14.70 9.62
CA ARG A 200 7.40 16.05 9.43
C ARG A 200 8.62 16.31 10.30
N SER A 201 9.70 16.72 9.65
CA SER A 201 10.88 17.23 10.36
C SER A 201 10.71 18.71 10.70
N LYS A 202 11.02 19.09 11.94
CA LYS A 202 11.10 20.49 12.39
C LYS A 202 12.04 21.35 11.55
N SER A 203 13.06 20.73 10.95
CA SER A 203 14.10 21.42 10.20
C SER A 203 13.65 22.02 8.86
N LEU A 204 12.47 21.63 8.35
CA LEU A 204 12.05 21.95 6.98
C LEU A 204 11.20 23.21 6.81
N GLY A 205 10.67 23.82 7.87
CA GLY A 205 10.00 25.14 7.83
C GLY A 205 9.11 25.40 6.60
N ASP A 206 9.33 26.52 5.91
CA ASP A 206 8.57 26.93 4.70
C ASP A 206 8.79 26.03 3.48
N LYS A 207 9.93 25.32 3.39
CA LYS A 207 10.19 24.33 2.31
C LYS A 207 9.22 23.14 2.39
N MET A 208 8.46 23.01 3.48
CA MET A 208 7.49 21.94 3.68
C MET A 208 6.23 22.08 2.82
N LYS A 209 5.83 23.30 2.41
CA LYS A 209 4.65 23.48 1.53
C LYS A 209 4.90 22.97 0.11
N ASP A 210 6.08 23.26 -0.43
CA ASP A 210 6.51 22.77 -1.76
C ASP A 210 6.76 21.26 -1.73
N LEU A 211 7.20 20.74 -0.59
CA LEU A 211 7.33 19.30 -0.35
C LEU A 211 5.95 18.63 -0.31
N ASP A 212 5.01 19.10 0.51
CA ASP A 212 3.67 18.51 0.66
C ASP A 212 2.89 18.50 -0.67
N SER A 213 3.06 19.51 -1.53
CA SER A 213 2.43 19.53 -2.87
C SER A 213 3.05 18.51 -3.83
N SER A 214 4.38 18.41 -3.85
CA SER A 214 5.09 17.39 -4.63
C SER A 214 4.71 15.97 -4.17
N LEU A 215 4.61 15.77 -2.85
CA LEU A 215 4.21 14.50 -2.24
C LEU A 215 2.81 14.08 -2.66
N LYS A 216 1.85 15.01 -2.59
CA LYS A 216 0.47 14.75 -3.02
C LYS A 216 0.39 14.39 -4.49
N GLN A 217 1.21 15.01 -5.35
CA GLN A 217 1.21 14.67 -6.77
C GLN A 217 1.69 13.22 -7.02
N VAL A 218 2.71 12.75 -6.30
CA VAL A 218 3.29 11.41 -6.48
C VAL A 218 2.42 10.33 -5.81
N SER A 219 1.78 10.63 -4.68
CA SER A 219 0.95 9.70 -3.90
C SER A 219 -0.52 9.66 -4.33
N ASP A 220 -0.88 10.05 -5.55
CA ASP A 220 -2.28 10.15 -5.99
C ASP A 220 -3.17 11.01 -5.09
N ASN A 221 -2.60 11.94 -4.31
CA ASN A 221 -3.19 12.69 -3.19
C ASN A 221 -3.47 11.87 -1.91
N LEU A 222 -2.79 10.74 -1.69
CA LEU A 222 -2.78 9.93 -0.45
C LEU A 222 -1.52 10.23 0.36
N CYS A 223 -1.33 11.50 0.69
CA CYS A 223 -0.25 11.93 1.57
C CYS A 223 -0.85 12.46 2.86
N LEU A 224 -0.46 11.89 3.99
CA LEU A 224 -0.73 12.47 5.29
C LEU A 224 0.58 12.72 6.03
N SER A 225 0.68 13.92 6.56
CA SER A 225 1.87 14.40 7.24
C SER A 225 1.61 14.44 8.75
N ILE A 226 2.37 13.67 9.52
CA ILE A 226 2.33 13.65 10.98
C ILE A 226 3.36 14.63 11.53
N ASP A 227 3.00 15.40 12.54
CA ASP A 227 3.98 16.12 13.36
C ASP A 227 4.37 15.24 14.56
N PRO A 228 5.59 14.69 14.60
CA PRO A 228 6.03 13.78 15.67
C PRO A 228 6.27 14.51 17.00
N TYR A 229 6.30 15.84 17.02
CA TYR A 229 6.51 16.64 18.23
C TYR A 229 5.22 17.14 18.87
N ASP A 230 4.09 16.92 18.20
CA ASP A 230 2.79 17.17 18.76
C ASP A 230 2.44 15.99 19.69
N ALA A 231 2.67 16.19 20.99
CA ALA A 231 2.71 15.17 22.04
C ALA A 231 1.40 14.37 22.28
N SER A 232 0.41 14.44 21.40
CA SER A 232 -0.81 13.68 21.51
C SER A 232 -0.77 12.41 20.64
N LEU A 233 -0.67 11.25 21.29
CA LEU A 233 -0.97 9.91 20.72
C LEU A 233 -2.25 9.92 19.87
N LYS A 234 -3.21 10.77 20.24
CA LYS A 234 -4.47 11.02 19.54
C LYS A 234 -4.25 11.51 18.10
N ARG A 235 -3.27 12.37 17.82
CA ARG A 235 -3.01 12.88 16.46
C ARG A 235 -2.29 11.87 15.58
N LEU A 236 -1.34 11.10 16.10
CA LEU A 236 -0.74 9.99 15.36
C LEU A 236 -1.83 8.98 14.96
N SER A 237 -2.62 8.55 15.94
CA SER A 237 -3.75 7.64 15.73
C SER A 237 -4.71 8.20 14.68
N ASN A 238 -5.18 9.44 14.84
CA ASN A 238 -6.10 10.07 13.88
C ASN A 238 -5.51 10.20 12.47
N SER A 239 -4.22 10.51 12.36
CA SER A 239 -3.55 10.68 11.07
C SER A 239 -3.39 9.34 10.36
N THR A 240 -2.94 8.30 11.08
CA THR A 240 -2.82 6.94 10.56
C THR A 240 -4.20 6.39 10.17
N SER A 241 -5.23 6.58 11.02
CA SER A 241 -6.62 6.23 10.70
C SER A 241 -7.09 6.92 9.42
N SER A 242 -6.92 8.24 9.35
CA SER A 242 -7.34 9.03 8.19
C SER A 242 -6.64 8.58 6.90
N LEU A 243 -5.38 8.15 6.99
CA LEU A 243 -4.62 7.66 5.84
C LEU A 243 -5.15 6.32 5.36
N LEU A 244 -5.33 5.37 6.28
CA LEU A 244 -5.85 4.05 5.94
C LEU A 244 -7.25 4.17 5.34
N ILE A 245 -8.14 4.97 5.96
CA ILE A 245 -9.48 5.21 5.45
C ILE A 245 -9.45 5.88 4.07
N SER A 246 -8.61 6.90 3.88
CA SER A 246 -8.51 7.61 2.59
C SER A 246 -7.94 6.72 1.47
N ALA A 247 -6.90 5.95 1.78
CA ALA A 247 -6.31 5.01 0.85
C ALA A 247 -7.32 3.94 0.43
N PHE A 248 -8.07 3.43 1.40
CA PHE A 248 -9.16 2.49 1.17
C PHE A 248 -10.28 3.07 0.31
N GLN A 249 -10.75 4.29 0.62
CA GLN A 249 -11.77 4.97 -0.18
C GLN A 249 -11.33 5.17 -1.63
N LYS A 250 -10.05 5.48 -1.88
CA LYS A 250 -9.56 5.60 -3.26
C LYS A 250 -9.52 4.27 -3.99
N MET A 251 -9.15 3.18 -3.33
CA MET A 251 -9.25 1.85 -3.95
C MET A 251 -10.69 1.55 -4.36
N ILE A 252 -11.65 1.76 -3.46
CA ILE A 252 -13.08 1.60 -3.76
C ILE A 252 -13.50 2.44 -4.96
N GLN A 253 -13.14 3.73 -4.99
CA GLN A 253 -13.47 4.61 -6.10
C GLN A 253 -12.85 4.13 -7.42
N SER A 254 -11.62 3.59 -7.39
CA SER A 254 -10.96 3.04 -8.57
C SER A 254 -11.70 1.81 -9.13
N ILE A 255 -12.24 0.95 -8.25
CA ILE A 255 -13.04 -0.22 -8.63
C ILE A 255 -14.34 0.24 -9.31
N TYR A 256 -15.05 1.20 -8.72
CA TYR A 256 -16.29 1.72 -9.31
C TYR A 256 -16.05 2.32 -10.71
N ARG A 257 -14.97 3.09 -10.90
CA ARG A 257 -14.60 3.69 -12.20
C ARG A 257 -14.21 2.65 -13.26
N SER A 258 -13.50 1.60 -12.84
CA SER A 258 -13.11 0.50 -13.74
C SER A 258 -14.34 -0.27 -14.23
N SER A 259 -15.37 -0.36 -13.40
CA SER A 259 -16.60 -1.08 -13.71
C SER A 259 -17.52 -0.28 -14.65
N THR A 260 -17.66 1.03 -14.43
CA THR A 260 -18.44 1.90 -15.32
C THR A 260 -17.82 2.07 -16.70
N SER A 261 -16.48 2.13 -16.78
CA SER A 261 -15.76 2.19 -18.06
C SER A 261 -15.82 0.88 -18.85
N THR A 262 -15.94 -0.26 -18.17
CA THR A 262 -16.16 -1.56 -18.82
C THR A 262 -17.58 -1.65 -19.36
N LEU A 263 -18.59 -1.20 -18.59
CA LEU A 263 -19.98 -1.13 -19.07
C LEU A 263 -20.10 -0.25 -20.30
N SER A 264 -19.54 0.97 -20.30
CA SER A 264 -19.64 1.90 -21.44
C SER A 264 -18.91 1.40 -22.70
N LYS A 265 -17.80 0.65 -22.56
CA LYS A 265 -17.16 -0.02 -23.69
C LYS A 265 -18.01 -1.16 -24.27
N VAL A 266 -18.71 -1.92 -23.42
CA VAL A 266 -19.64 -2.96 -23.87
C VAL A 266 -20.87 -2.36 -24.54
N THR A 267 -21.41 -1.25 -24.04
CA THR A 267 -22.52 -0.55 -24.70
C THR A 267 -22.10 0.02 -26.06
N ASN A 268 -20.92 0.66 -26.13
CA ASN A 268 -20.41 1.20 -27.39
C ASN A 268 -20.06 0.12 -28.42
N ASN A 269 -19.51 -1.02 -27.99
CA ASN A 269 -19.26 -2.15 -28.89
C ASN A 269 -20.56 -2.82 -29.34
N ASN A 270 -21.59 -2.90 -28.49
CA ASN A 270 -22.90 -3.41 -28.88
C ASN A 270 -23.69 -2.43 -29.77
N GLU A 271 -23.49 -1.12 -29.63
CA GLU A 271 -24.01 -0.13 -30.58
C GLU A 271 -23.28 -0.16 -31.92
N ASN A 272 -21.96 -0.35 -31.92
CA ASN A 272 -21.20 -0.57 -33.15
C ASN A 272 -21.58 -1.89 -33.85
N LEU A 273 -21.79 -2.99 -33.12
CA LEU A 273 -22.29 -4.26 -33.67
C LEU A 273 -23.75 -4.15 -34.16
N LYS A 274 -24.60 -3.34 -33.50
CA LYS A 274 -25.95 -3.03 -34.01
C LYS A 274 -25.93 -2.13 -35.24
N ASN A 275 -24.94 -1.25 -35.38
CA ASN A 275 -24.76 -0.41 -36.57
C ASN A 275 -24.12 -1.19 -37.73
N GLU A 276 -23.18 -2.11 -37.47
CA GLU A 276 -22.63 -3.03 -38.46
C GLU A 276 -23.67 -4.07 -38.93
N GLY A 277 -24.51 -4.58 -38.02
CA GLY A 277 -25.64 -5.45 -38.36
C GLY A 277 -26.74 -4.74 -39.17
N LYS A 278 -26.87 -3.41 -39.05
CA LYS A 278 -27.75 -2.60 -39.92
C LYS A 278 -27.09 -2.26 -41.26
N SER A 279 -25.76 -2.14 -41.32
CA SER A 279 -25.02 -1.88 -42.56
C SER A 279 -24.99 -3.10 -43.48
N ILE A 280 -24.88 -4.31 -42.92
CA ILE A 280 -24.93 -5.57 -43.68
C ILE A 280 -26.36 -5.86 -44.19
N LEU A 281 -27.40 -5.47 -43.45
CA LEU A 281 -28.79 -5.61 -43.90
C LEU A 281 -29.21 -4.56 -44.95
N PHE A 282 -28.42 -3.48 -45.12
CA PHE A 282 -28.66 -2.45 -46.14
C PHE A 282 -27.96 -2.77 -47.48
N CYS A 283 -26.95 -3.64 -47.49
CA CYS A 283 -26.29 -4.06 -48.73
C CYS A 283 -26.96 -5.26 -49.43
N LEU A 284 -27.83 -6.02 -48.76
CA LEU A 284 -28.50 -7.21 -49.32
C LEU A 284 -29.93 -6.95 -49.85
N LYS A 285 -30.37 -5.68 -49.95
CA LYS A 285 -31.72 -5.32 -50.41
C LYS A 285 -31.79 -4.61 -51.77
N ASN A 286 -30.65 -4.39 -52.45
CA ASN A 286 -30.59 -3.67 -53.73
C ASN A 286 -30.15 -4.51 -54.94
N GLU A 287 -29.96 -5.83 -54.80
CA GLU A 287 -29.77 -6.71 -55.96
C GLU A 287 -31.08 -7.44 -56.28
N LYS A 288 -31.98 -6.74 -56.97
CA LYS A 288 -33.03 -7.38 -57.76
C LYS A 288 -33.08 -6.74 -59.15
N LEU A 289 -32.75 -7.59 -60.11
CA LEU A 289 -33.28 -7.65 -61.48
C LEU A 289 -32.79 -6.57 -62.46
N ASP A 290 -31.79 -6.94 -63.25
CA ASP A 290 -31.82 -6.73 -64.71
C ASP A 290 -31.04 -7.86 -65.39
N CYS A 291 -31.76 -8.91 -65.79
CA CYS A 291 -31.32 -9.83 -66.84
C CYS A 291 -32.43 -9.85 -67.90
N THR A 292 -32.07 -9.40 -69.09
CA THR A 292 -32.75 -9.74 -70.35
C THR A 292 -32.39 -11.17 -70.76
#